data_AF-A0AAE0A2C8-F1
#
_entry.id   AF-A0AAE0A2C8-F1
#
_cell.length_a   1.000
_cell.length_b   1.000
_cell.length_c   1.000
_cell.angle_alpha   90.00
_cell.angle_beta   90.00
_cell.angle_gamma   90.00
#
_symmetry.space_group_name_H-M   'P 1'
#
loop_
_entity.id
_entity.type
_entity.pdbx_description
1 polymer ?
#
loop_
_entity_poly.entity_id
_entity_poly.type
_entity_poly.pdbx_seq_one_letter_code
_entity_poly.pdbx_strand_id
1 'polypeptide(L)'
;MHRRVWNWKTTEWSILYSWPYDPCDNYAQCGANNNCRINKPPICECLKGFIPKAEDEWDTQGLSSRKCVEKSSSDCPSGEGFLRLPAIKLPDFYWSNNSMNIKECKAECFKNCSCRAYASPDVTGGGSGCLMWFGDLIDIRECPPGFSWGQDIFLRVPISELVQHYLNKKKRIKIITVVSTITGIFILVLVICTVWKKSKNR
;
A
#
# COMPACT_ATOMS: atom_id res chain seq x y z
N MET A 1 20.08 -13.58 -3.04
CA MET A 1 21.03 -12.70 -3.75
C MET A 1 21.66 -11.74 -2.75
N HIS A 2 22.96 -11.45 -2.87
CA HIS A 2 23.65 -10.48 -2.00
C HIS A 2 24.37 -9.46 -2.84
N ARG A 3 24.20 -8.17 -2.52
CA ARG A 3 25.09 -7.12 -3.02
C ARG A 3 26.23 -6.95 -2.03
N ARG A 4 27.45 -7.15 -2.50
CA ARG A 4 28.67 -6.97 -1.71
C ARG A 4 29.41 -5.70 -2.16
N VAL A 5 30.06 -5.04 -1.22
CA VAL A 5 30.94 -3.90 -1.47
C VAL A 5 32.31 -4.22 -0.88
N TRP A 6 33.36 -3.85 -1.61
CA TRP A 6 34.72 -4.07 -1.14
C TRP A 6 35.06 -3.04 -0.08
N ASN A 7 35.46 -3.51 1.11
CA ASN A 7 35.89 -2.64 2.19
C ASN A 7 37.42 -2.50 2.16
N TRP A 8 37.89 -1.35 1.70
CA TRP A 8 39.33 -1.06 1.61
C TRP A 8 40.05 -1.01 2.96
N LYS A 9 39.32 -0.81 4.08
CA LYS A 9 39.94 -0.74 5.43
C LYS A 9 40.20 -2.11 6.03
N THR A 10 39.26 -3.04 5.85
CA THR A 10 39.36 -4.41 6.39
C THR A 10 39.81 -5.42 5.34
N THR A 11 40.00 -4.99 4.09
CA THR A 11 40.39 -5.83 2.94
C THR A 11 39.48 -7.04 2.75
N GLU A 12 38.19 -6.85 2.98
CA GLU A 12 37.18 -7.90 2.89
C GLU A 12 35.93 -7.43 2.15
N TRP A 13 35.12 -8.39 1.68
CA TRP A 13 33.82 -8.11 1.09
C TRP A 13 32.76 -7.97 2.19
N SER A 14 32.21 -6.77 2.35
CA SER A 14 31.08 -6.53 3.25
C SER A 14 29.74 -6.65 2.49
N ILE A 15 28.72 -7.23 3.13
CA ILE A 15 27.37 -7.31 2.56
C ILE A 15 26.69 -5.95 2.73
N LEU A 16 26.31 -5.32 1.61
CA LEU A 16 25.54 -4.08 1.63
C LEU A 16 24.05 -4.34 1.86
N TYR A 17 23.49 -5.33 1.16
CA TYR A 17 22.14 -5.83 1.40
C TYR A 17 21.96 -7.25 0.84
N SER A 18 20.95 -7.95 1.34
CA SER A 18 20.51 -9.27 0.89
C SER A 18 19.06 -9.23 0.42
N TRP A 19 18.73 -10.08 -0.54
CA TRP A 19 17.37 -10.37 -1.00
C TRP A 19 17.13 -11.89 -1.00
N PRO A 20 16.00 -12.39 -0.49
CA PRO A 20 14.92 -11.65 0.18
C PRO A 20 15.41 -10.96 1.47
N TYR A 21 14.92 -9.75 1.72
CA TYR A 21 15.26 -8.96 2.91
C TYR A 21 14.33 -9.31 4.08
N ASP A 22 13.05 -9.50 3.79
CA ASP A 22 12.03 -9.89 4.76
C ASP A 22 11.07 -10.95 4.18
N PRO A 23 10.22 -11.61 4.98
CA PRO A 23 9.29 -12.63 4.49
C PRO A 23 8.35 -12.16 3.37
N CYS A 24 8.01 -10.87 3.27
CA CYS A 24 7.18 -10.34 2.18
C CYS A 24 7.90 -10.29 0.83
N ASP A 25 9.22 -10.54 0.79
CA ASP A 25 9.98 -10.68 -0.46
C ASP A 25 9.90 -12.10 -1.04
N ASN A 26 9.41 -13.06 -0.26
CA ASN A 26 9.12 -14.38 -0.78
C ASN A 26 7.94 -14.28 -1.74
N TYR A 27 8.10 -14.91 -2.90
CA TYR A 27 7.08 -14.93 -3.93
C TYR A 27 5.74 -15.44 -3.38
N ALA A 28 4.68 -14.67 -3.61
CA ALA A 28 3.32 -15.02 -3.22
C ALA A 28 3.15 -15.34 -1.72
N GLN A 29 3.96 -14.73 -0.84
CA GLN A 29 3.93 -14.93 0.61
C GLN A 29 2.51 -14.88 1.20
N CYS A 30 1.66 -13.98 0.71
CA CYS A 30 0.28 -13.81 1.20
C CYS A 30 -0.80 -14.41 0.29
N GLY A 31 -0.43 -15.02 -0.83
CA GLY A 31 -1.41 -15.54 -1.80
C GLY A 31 -2.15 -14.46 -2.59
N ALA A 32 -3.17 -14.90 -3.34
CA ALA A 32 -3.94 -14.05 -4.25
C ALA A 32 -4.79 -13.01 -3.52
N ASN A 33 -4.86 -11.81 -4.09
CA ASN A 33 -5.66 -10.67 -3.65
C ASN A 33 -5.37 -10.23 -2.20
N ASN A 34 -4.13 -10.45 -1.75
CA ASN A 34 -3.61 -10.00 -0.46
C ASN A 34 -2.49 -8.98 -0.65
N ASN A 35 -2.29 -8.15 0.36
CA ASN A 35 -1.13 -7.28 0.48
C ASN A 35 -0.25 -7.75 1.65
N CYS A 36 1.04 -7.93 1.40
CA CYS A 36 2.01 -8.23 2.46
C CYS A 36 2.55 -6.96 3.11
N ARG A 37 2.40 -6.86 4.44
CA ARG A 37 2.78 -5.71 5.26
C ARG A 37 3.63 -6.15 6.44
N ILE A 38 4.94 -6.08 6.27
CA ILE A 38 5.90 -6.58 7.27
C ILE A 38 5.76 -5.91 8.65
N ASN A 39 5.32 -4.64 8.69
CA ASN A 39 5.22 -3.85 9.93
C ASN A 39 3.82 -3.87 10.57
N LYS A 40 2.94 -4.80 10.17
CA LYS A 40 1.57 -4.86 10.69
C LYS A 40 1.15 -6.31 10.92
N PRO A 41 0.75 -6.72 12.14
CA PRO A 41 0.09 -8.00 12.36
C PRO A 41 -1.42 -7.91 12.04
N PRO A 42 -2.02 -8.90 11.35
CA PRO A 42 -1.34 -10.00 10.63
C PRO A 42 -0.58 -9.48 9.41
N ILE A 43 0.53 -10.14 9.05
CA ILE A 43 1.41 -9.72 7.94
C ILE A 43 0.70 -9.72 6.58
N CYS A 44 -0.36 -10.52 6.44
CA CYS A 44 -1.17 -10.64 5.24
C CYS A 44 -2.57 -10.09 5.52
N GLU A 45 -3.01 -9.15 4.68
CA GLU A 45 -4.35 -8.56 4.74
C GLU A 45 -4.97 -8.57 3.34
N CYS A 46 -6.24 -8.96 3.25
CA CYS A 46 -6.98 -8.86 1.99
C CYS A 46 -6.96 -7.43 1.47
N LEU A 47 -6.84 -7.29 0.15
CA LEU A 47 -7.06 -6.02 -0.52
C LEU A 47 -8.49 -5.51 -0.25
N LYS A 48 -8.68 -4.19 -0.33
CA LYS A 48 -10.02 -3.61 -0.16
C LYS A 48 -10.97 -4.13 -1.24
N GLY A 49 -12.21 -4.45 -0.84
CA GLY A 49 -13.17 -5.14 -1.70
C GLY A 49 -13.06 -6.66 -1.69
N PHE A 50 -12.06 -7.23 -1.01
CA PHE A 50 -11.89 -8.68 -0.85
C PHE A 50 -12.04 -9.11 0.62
N ILE A 51 -12.47 -10.34 0.81
CA ILE A 51 -12.63 -11.00 2.12
C ILE A 51 -11.94 -12.37 2.10
N PRO A 52 -11.50 -12.89 3.25
CA PRO A 52 -10.97 -14.25 3.34
C PRO A 52 -12.00 -15.25 2.82
N LYS A 53 -11.55 -16.26 2.06
CA LYS A 53 -12.41 -17.39 1.69
C LYS A 53 -12.81 -18.14 2.96
N ALA A 54 -14.09 -18.48 3.10
CA ALA A 54 -14.65 -19.06 4.33
C ALA A 54 -13.93 -20.33 4.83
N GLU A 55 -13.38 -21.15 3.94
CA GLU A 55 -12.62 -22.37 4.29
C GLU A 55 -11.24 -22.07 4.93
N ASP A 56 -10.71 -20.85 4.75
CA ASP A 56 -9.42 -20.40 5.29
C ASP A 56 -9.57 -19.72 6.68
N GLU A 57 -10.78 -19.67 7.26
CA GLU A 57 -11.05 -19.03 8.56
C GLU A 57 -10.43 -19.78 9.76
N TRP A 58 -10.11 -21.07 9.62
CA TRP A 58 -9.57 -21.90 10.71
C TRP A 58 -8.06 -21.74 10.96
N ASP A 59 -7.32 -21.03 10.11
CA ASP A 59 -5.90 -20.76 10.36
C ASP A 59 -5.73 -19.65 11.41
N THR A 60 -5.85 -20.01 12.68
CA THR A 60 -5.74 -19.12 13.86
C THR A 60 -4.40 -18.39 13.99
N GLN A 61 -3.39 -18.75 13.19
CA GLN A 61 -2.03 -18.19 13.31
C GLN A 61 -1.67 -17.21 12.18
N GLY A 62 -2.52 -17.06 11.15
CA GLY A 62 -2.30 -16.11 10.05
C GLY A 62 -1.02 -16.38 9.25
N LEU A 63 -0.56 -17.63 9.24
CA LEU A 63 0.70 -18.08 8.67
C LEU A 63 0.56 -18.57 7.22
N SER A 64 -0.64 -18.91 6.78
CA SER A 64 -0.90 -19.40 5.42
C SER A 64 -1.40 -18.28 4.50
N SER A 65 -1.06 -18.40 3.23
CA SER A 65 -1.51 -17.61 2.09
C SER A 65 -3.02 -17.73 1.85
N ARG A 66 -3.81 -17.16 2.77
CA ARG A 66 -5.28 -17.14 2.71
C ARG A 66 -5.72 -16.57 1.37
N LYS A 67 -6.55 -17.29 0.63
CA LYS A 67 -7.09 -16.74 -0.61
C LYS A 67 -8.14 -15.71 -0.25
N CYS A 68 -7.98 -14.49 -0.75
CA CYS A 68 -9.01 -13.48 -0.64
C CYS A 68 -9.87 -13.49 -1.90
N VAL A 69 -11.18 -13.59 -1.70
CA VAL A 69 -12.19 -13.57 -2.76
C VAL A 69 -12.93 -12.24 -2.71
N GLU A 70 -13.54 -11.83 -3.82
CA GLU A 70 -14.35 -10.62 -3.82
C GLU A 70 -15.48 -10.72 -2.78
N LYS A 71 -15.70 -9.62 -2.07
CA LYS A 71 -16.77 -9.49 -1.09
C LYS A 71 -18.17 -9.59 -1.70
N SER A 72 -18.29 -9.30 -2.99
CA SER A 72 -19.52 -9.40 -3.78
C SER A 72 -19.15 -9.72 -5.22
N SER A 73 -19.86 -10.65 -5.90
CA SER A 73 -19.62 -10.88 -7.32
C SER A 73 -19.90 -9.59 -8.10
N SER A 74 -18.92 -9.11 -8.85
CA SER A 74 -19.02 -7.91 -9.65
C SER A 74 -19.69 -8.21 -10.99
N ASP A 75 -21.02 -8.12 -11.06
CA ASP A 75 -21.77 -8.14 -12.33
C ASP A 75 -21.73 -6.77 -13.02
N CYS A 76 -20.54 -6.18 -13.08
CA CYS A 76 -20.19 -4.80 -13.44
C CYS A 76 -21.04 -4.18 -14.59
N PRO A 77 -21.79 -3.07 -14.33
CA PRO A 77 -21.75 -1.95 -15.28
C PRO A 77 -21.95 -0.52 -14.68
N SER A 78 -22.19 -0.31 -13.38
CA SER A 78 -22.36 1.06 -12.82
C SER A 78 -22.37 1.11 -11.29
N GLY A 79 -21.32 0.58 -10.65
CA GLY A 79 -21.22 0.57 -9.18
C GLY A 79 -19.80 0.56 -8.64
N GLU A 80 -18.81 0.77 -9.51
CA GLU A 80 -17.40 0.54 -9.19
C GLU A 80 -16.56 1.77 -9.52
N GLY A 81 -15.37 1.80 -8.95
CA GLY A 81 -14.33 2.74 -9.33
C GLY A 81 -12.97 2.22 -8.93
N PHE A 82 -12.00 3.12 -8.83
CA PHE A 82 -10.63 2.74 -8.57
C PHE A 82 -10.10 3.37 -7.29
N LEU A 83 -9.61 2.51 -6.40
CA LEU A 83 -8.92 2.88 -5.18
C LEU A 83 -7.42 2.89 -5.42
N ARG A 84 -6.78 4.03 -5.16
CA ARG A 84 -5.31 4.13 -5.21
C ARG A 84 -4.70 3.41 -4.01
N LEU A 85 -3.83 2.44 -4.27
CA LEU A 85 -2.93 1.81 -3.30
C LEU A 85 -1.50 2.31 -3.58
N PRO A 86 -0.95 3.16 -2.70
CA PRO A 86 0.34 3.77 -2.95
C PRO A 86 1.50 2.90 -2.49
N ALA A 87 2.65 3.11 -3.13
CA ALA A 87 3.95 2.57 -2.72
C ALA A 87 3.92 1.05 -2.48
N ILE A 88 3.50 0.29 -3.48
CA ILE A 88 3.53 -1.18 -3.45
C ILE A 88 4.51 -1.75 -4.48
N LYS A 89 4.92 -3.01 -4.28
CA LYS A 89 5.39 -3.86 -5.37
C LYS A 89 4.19 -4.20 -6.24
N LEU A 90 4.27 -3.90 -7.53
CA LEU A 90 3.20 -4.23 -8.47
C LEU A 90 3.04 -5.77 -8.59
N PRO A 91 1.81 -6.27 -8.74
CA PRO A 91 1.56 -7.70 -8.91
C PRO A 91 2.13 -8.23 -10.23
N ASP A 92 2.40 -9.53 -10.27
CA ASP A 92 2.87 -10.21 -11.47
C ASP A 92 1.75 -10.39 -12.51
N PHE A 93 2.16 -10.77 -13.73
CA PHE A 93 1.27 -11.08 -14.87
C PHE A 93 0.32 -9.95 -15.28
N TYR A 94 0.91 -8.86 -15.75
CA TYR A 94 0.18 -7.73 -16.33
C TYR A 94 0.15 -7.78 -17.87
N TRP A 95 -0.87 -7.15 -18.44
CA TRP A 95 -0.86 -6.69 -19.82
C TRP A 95 -0.31 -5.26 -19.89
N SER A 96 0.55 -4.97 -20.85
CA SER A 96 1.18 -3.65 -21.00
C SER A 96 0.86 -2.99 -22.33
N ASN A 97 0.65 -1.68 -22.31
CA ASN A 97 0.57 -0.84 -23.51
C ASN A 97 1.28 0.49 -23.28
N ASN A 98 2.36 0.73 -24.02
CA ASN A 98 3.21 1.92 -23.86
C ASN A 98 2.65 3.17 -24.56
N SER A 99 1.69 3.02 -25.47
CA SER A 99 1.09 4.14 -26.19
C SER A 99 0.03 4.88 -25.37
N MET A 100 -0.56 4.20 -24.38
CA MET A 100 -1.60 4.78 -23.53
C MET A 100 -1.01 5.62 -22.41
N ASN A 101 -1.64 6.75 -22.10
CA ASN A 101 -1.40 7.45 -20.83
C ASN A 101 -2.27 6.88 -19.70
N ILE A 102 -1.99 7.29 -18.46
CA ILE A 102 -2.71 6.79 -17.28
C ILE A 102 -4.24 7.05 -17.30
N LYS A 103 -4.71 8.11 -17.98
CA LYS A 103 -6.15 8.41 -18.09
C LYS A 103 -6.84 7.47 -19.07
N GLU A 104 -6.19 7.19 -20.20
CA GLU A 104 -6.64 6.19 -21.17
C GLU A 104 -6.62 4.79 -20.56
N CYS A 105 -5.56 4.46 -19.81
CA CYS A 105 -5.42 3.20 -19.08
C CYS A 105 -6.60 2.98 -18.11
N LYS A 106 -6.97 4.02 -17.35
CA LYS A 106 -8.15 4.01 -16.49
C LYS A 106 -9.42 3.75 -17.29
N ALA A 107 -9.61 4.43 -18.42
CA ALA A 107 -10.81 4.31 -19.23
C ALA A 107 -10.95 2.91 -19.85
N GLU A 108 -9.86 2.34 -20.36
CA GLU A 108 -9.84 0.98 -20.92
C GLU A 108 -10.09 -0.08 -19.85
N CYS A 109 -9.42 0.03 -18.70
CA CYS A 109 -9.69 -0.86 -17.57
C CYS A 109 -11.15 -0.76 -17.12
N PHE A 110 -11.73 0.44 -17.08
CA PHE A 110 -13.12 0.62 -16.65
C PHE A 110 -14.12 -0.08 -17.57
N LYS A 111 -13.93 -0.01 -18.89
CA LYS A 111 -14.78 -0.66 -19.91
C LYS A 111 -14.75 -2.19 -19.84
N ASN A 112 -13.64 -2.77 -19.39
CA ASN A 112 -13.49 -4.21 -19.28
C ASN A 112 -13.71 -4.66 -17.82
N CYS A 113 -14.86 -5.28 -17.55
CA CYS A 113 -15.20 -5.77 -16.21
C CYS A 113 -14.25 -6.85 -15.67
N SER A 114 -13.48 -7.52 -16.54
CA SER A 114 -12.44 -8.44 -16.08
C SER A 114 -11.21 -7.70 -15.54
N CYS A 115 -11.01 -6.43 -15.88
CA CYS A 115 -9.87 -5.66 -15.40
C CYS A 115 -10.00 -5.41 -13.89
N ARG A 116 -9.02 -5.88 -13.11
CA ARG A 116 -8.96 -5.78 -11.64
C ARG A 116 -8.15 -4.60 -11.15
N ALA A 117 -7.14 -4.18 -11.91
CA ALA A 117 -6.30 -3.07 -11.52
C ALA A 117 -5.59 -2.47 -12.73
N TYR A 118 -5.11 -1.23 -12.58
CA TYR A 118 -4.20 -0.63 -13.53
C TYR A 118 -3.12 0.21 -12.84
N ALA A 119 -2.01 0.45 -13.53
CA ALA A 119 -0.91 1.29 -13.06
C ALA A 119 -0.19 1.95 -14.25
N SER A 120 0.65 2.95 -13.97
CA SER A 120 1.65 3.42 -14.95
C SER A 120 2.98 2.76 -14.63
N PRO A 121 3.72 2.27 -15.64
CA PRO A 121 5.09 1.78 -15.44
C PRO A 121 6.06 2.93 -15.11
N ASP A 122 5.74 4.16 -15.53
CA ASP A 122 6.61 5.32 -15.42
C ASP A 122 6.29 6.16 -14.17
N VAL A 123 7.29 6.32 -13.29
CA VAL A 123 7.20 7.13 -12.07
C VAL A 123 7.65 8.58 -12.28
N THR A 124 8.04 8.98 -13.49
CA THR A 124 8.56 10.31 -13.81
C THR A 124 7.61 11.14 -14.67
N GLY A 125 7.47 12.42 -14.32
CA GLY A 125 7.18 13.56 -15.21
C GLY A 125 5.93 13.60 -16.10
N GLY A 126 5.12 12.54 -16.18
CA GLY A 126 3.98 12.47 -17.11
C GLY A 126 3.26 11.12 -17.18
N GLY A 127 3.86 10.05 -16.63
CA GLY A 127 3.22 8.73 -16.53
C GLY A 127 2.85 8.17 -17.90
N SER A 128 3.86 7.83 -18.69
CA SER A 128 3.66 7.15 -19.98
C SER A 128 3.49 5.64 -19.77
N GLY A 129 2.65 5.02 -20.60
CA GLY A 129 2.36 3.60 -20.54
C GLY A 129 1.27 3.20 -19.54
N CYS A 130 0.77 1.99 -19.76
CA CYS A 130 -0.36 1.38 -19.07
C CYS A 130 -0.03 -0.06 -18.72
N LEU A 131 -0.23 -0.44 -17.47
CA LEU A 131 -0.25 -1.82 -16.99
C LEU A 131 -1.67 -2.14 -16.52
N MET A 132 -2.21 -3.28 -16.93
CA MET A 132 -3.53 -3.77 -16.50
C MET A 132 -3.48 -5.22 -16.07
N TRP A 133 -4.29 -5.58 -15.08
CA TRP A 133 -4.42 -6.94 -14.57
C TRP A 133 -5.87 -7.41 -14.73
N PHE A 134 -6.08 -8.66 -15.15
CA PHE A 134 -7.41 -9.21 -15.46
C PHE A 134 -7.85 -10.39 -14.58
N GLY A 135 -7.01 -10.81 -13.63
CA GLY A 135 -7.27 -11.94 -12.75
C GLY A 135 -6.80 -11.65 -11.33
N ASP A 136 -6.51 -12.72 -10.60
CA ASP A 136 -5.99 -12.63 -9.23
C ASP A 136 -4.70 -11.81 -9.19
N LEU A 137 -4.65 -10.87 -8.24
CA LEU A 137 -3.47 -10.05 -8.00
C LEU A 137 -2.55 -10.80 -7.04
N ILE A 138 -1.39 -11.23 -7.52
CA ILE A 138 -0.44 -12.05 -6.76
C ILE A 138 0.87 -11.28 -6.57
N ASP A 139 1.53 -11.53 -5.45
CA ASP A 139 2.86 -10.99 -5.14
C ASP A 139 2.89 -9.48 -4.86
N ILE A 140 1.80 -8.95 -4.30
CA ILE A 140 1.72 -7.58 -3.79
C ILE A 140 2.36 -7.49 -2.41
N ARG A 141 3.25 -6.52 -2.23
CA ARG A 141 3.73 -6.08 -0.92
C ARG A 141 3.76 -4.56 -0.79
N GLU A 142 3.56 -4.07 0.43
CA GLU A 142 3.78 -2.67 0.76
C GLU A 142 5.30 -2.38 0.82
N CYS A 143 5.70 -1.25 0.22
CA CYS A 143 7.05 -0.73 0.33
C CYS A 143 7.30 -0.36 1.80
N PRO A 144 8.34 -0.91 2.46
CA PRO A 144 8.61 -0.57 3.85
C PRO A 144 8.90 0.92 4.02
N PRO A 145 8.59 1.48 5.20
CA PRO A 145 9.03 2.82 5.57
C PRO A 145 10.56 2.95 5.40
N GLY A 146 11.00 4.08 4.84
CA GLY A 146 12.42 4.35 4.58
C GLY A 146 12.91 3.87 3.20
N PHE A 147 12.08 3.16 2.43
CA PHE A 147 12.36 2.79 1.05
C PHE A 147 11.48 3.58 0.07
N SER A 148 11.97 3.77 -1.15
CA SER A 148 11.31 4.60 -2.19
C SER A 148 11.15 3.88 -3.53
N TRP A 149 11.09 2.55 -3.53
CA TRP A 149 10.96 1.75 -4.75
C TRP A 149 9.50 1.40 -5.12
N GLY A 150 8.54 1.63 -4.21
CA GLY A 150 7.13 1.30 -4.44
C GLY A 150 6.44 2.19 -5.47
N GLN A 151 5.44 1.63 -6.15
CA GLN A 151 4.63 2.31 -7.18
C GLN A 151 3.15 2.37 -6.78
N ASP A 152 2.41 3.29 -7.39
CA ASP A 152 0.96 3.36 -7.23
C ASP A 152 0.26 2.35 -8.14
N ILE A 153 -0.66 1.56 -7.59
CA ILE A 153 -1.65 0.81 -8.36
C ILE A 153 -3.05 1.35 -8.08
N PHE A 154 -3.93 1.25 -9.06
CA PHE A 154 -5.33 1.64 -8.96
C PHE A 154 -6.19 0.37 -9.01
N LEU A 155 -6.63 -0.09 -7.83
CA LEU A 155 -7.42 -1.30 -7.65
C LEU A 155 -8.89 -1.03 -7.95
N ARG A 156 -9.51 -1.85 -8.79
CA ARG A 156 -10.96 -1.81 -9.04
C ARG A 156 -11.70 -2.31 -7.82
N VAL A 157 -12.62 -1.50 -7.30
CA VAL A 157 -13.41 -1.82 -6.11
C VAL A 157 -14.84 -1.28 -6.23
N PRO A 158 -15.80 -1.84 -5.48
CA PRO A 158 -17.13 -1.25 -5.35
C PRO A 158 -17.09 0.18 -4.81
N ILE A 159 -18.05 1.02 -5.19
CA ILE A 159 -18.18 2.42 -4.72
C ILE A 159 -18.30 2.48 -3.19
N SER A 160 -18.93 1.49 -2.56
CA SER A 160 -19.04 1.40 -1.09
C SER A 160 -17.67 1.41 -0.40
N GLU A 161 -16.69 0.70 -0.96
CA GLU A 161 -15.31 0.69 -0.46
C GLU A 161 -14.62 2.06 -0.64
N LEU A 162 -14.89 2.76 -1.76
CA LEU A 162 -14.37 4.11 -1.99
C LEU A 162 -14.93 5.12 -0.98
N VAL A 163 -16.25 5.09 -0.76
CA VAL A 163 -16.93 5.96 0.21
C VAL A 163 -16.40 5.68 1.62
N GLN A 164 -16.31 4.41 2.01
CA GLN A 164 -15.79 4.02 3.31
C GLN A 164 -14.32 4.46 3.50
N HIS A 165 -13.49 4.30 2.47
CA HIS A 165 -12.11 4.78 2.49
C HIS A 165 -12.02 6.30 2.68
N TYR A 166 -12.84 7.07 1.95
CA TYR A 166 -12.90 8.52 2.10
C TYR A 166 -13.34 8.95 3.51
N LEU A 167 -14.40 8.35 4.04
CA LEU A 167 -14.91 8.64 5.39
C LEU A 167 -13.87 8.33 6.47
N ASN A 168 -13.19 7.18 6.36
CA ASN A 168 -12.11 6.79 7.27
C ASN A 168 -10.94 7.77 7.22
N LYS A 169 -10.53 8.20 6.03
CA LYS A 169 -9.49 9.21 5.85
C LYS A 169 -9.89 10.54 6.51
N LYS A 170 -11.12 11.01 6.27
CA LYS A 170 -11.65 12.24 6.88
C LYS A 170 -11.69 12.16 8.41
N LYS A 171 -12.13 11.02 8.96
CA LYS A 171 -12.15 10.77 10.42
C LYS A 171 -10.75 10.82 11.01
N ARG A 172 -9.76 10.17 10.38
CA ARG A 172 -8.36 10.20 10.82
C ARG A 172 -7.78 11.62 10.82
N ILE A 173 -7.99 12.38 9.74
CA ILE A 173 -7.53 13.77 9.65
C ILE A 173 -8.13 14.61 10.79
N LYS A 174 -9.45 14.50 11.03
CA LYS A 174 -10.09 15.22 12.14
C LYS A 174 -9.46 14.89 13.50
N ILE A 175 -9.20 13.61 13.77
CA ILE A 175 -8.57 13.17 15.03
C ILE A 175 -7.16 13.77 15.16
N ILE A 176 -6.35 13.69 14.10
CA ILE A 176 -4.98 14.23 14.09
C ILE A 176 -5.00 15.74 14.33
N THR A 177 -5.90 16.48 13.67
CA THR A 177 -6.03 17.93 13.86
C THR A 177 -6.38 18.26 15.32
N VAL A 178 -7.36 17.57 15.91
CA VAL A 178 -7.75 17.80 17.32
C VAL A 178 -6.58 17.50 18.28
N VAL A 179 -5.94 16.34 18.15
CA VAL A 179 -4.82 15.96 19.03
C VAL A 179 -3.65 16.93 18.89
N SER A 180 -3.31 17.33 17.67
CA SER A 180 -2.24 18.31 17.40
C SER A 180 -2.56 19.67 18.03
N THR A 181 -3.80 20.15 17.91
CA THR A 181 -4.19 21.44 18.54
C THR A 181 -4.12 21.40 20.06
N ILE A 182 -4.60 20.32 20.70
CA ILE A 182 -4.53 20.16 22.16
C ILE A 182 -3.08 20.11 22.63
N THR A 183 -2.23 19.34 21.94
CA THR A 183 -0.81 19.21 22.27
C THR A 183 -0.08 20.55 22.11
N GLY A 184 -0.36 21.28 21.02
CA GLY A 184 0.21 22.60 20.77
C GLY A 184 -0.16 23.62 21.85
N ILE A 185 -1.43 23.65 22.28
CA ILE A 185 -1.89 24.52 23.37
C ILE A 185 -1.18 24.16 24.68
N PHE A 186 -1.07 22.87 24.99
CA PHE A 186 -0.41 22.41 26.21
C PHE A 186 1.07 22.83 26.26
N ILE A 187 1.80 22.66 25.15
CA ILE A 187 3.19 23.10 25.02
C ILE A 187 3.29 24.62 25.17
N LEU A 188 2.40 25.39 24.55
CA LEU A 188 2.39 26.85 24.65
C LEU A 188 2.22 27.30 26.11
N VAL A 189 1.27 26.70 26.84
CA VAL A 189 1.03 27.01 28.26
C VAL A 189 2.27 26.69 29.10
N LEU A 190 2.91 25.54 28.90
CA LEU A 190 4.15 25.19 29.60
C LEU A 190 5.28 26.18 29.34
N VAL A 191 5.46 26.61 28.08
CA VAL A 191 6.47 27.62 27.72
C VAL A 191 6.17 28.94 28.42
N ILE A 192 4.91 29.39 28.41
CA ILE A 192 4.49 30.61 29.10
C ILE A 192 4.78 30.47 30.61
N CYS A 193 4.37 29.38 31.26
CA CYS A 193 4.63 29.15 32.68
C CYS A 193 6.13 29.16 33.03
N THR A 194 6.98 28.55 32.20
CA THR A 194 8.43 28.53 32.44
C THR A 194 9.08 29.90 32.28
N VAL A 195 8.67 30.68 31.27
CA VAL A 195 9.14 32.06 31.07
C VAL A 195 8.71 32.95 32.23
N TRP A 196 7.45 32.86 32.66
CA TRP A 196 6.93 33.62 33.79
C TRP A 196 7.66 33.30 35.09
N LYS A 197 7.94 32.01 35.36
CA LYS A 197 8.72 31.59 36.53
C LYS A 197 10.15 32.14 36.50
N LYS A 198 10.79 32.17 35.33
CA LYS A 198 12.13 32.74 35.16
C LYS A 198 12.15 34.25 35.36
N SER A 199 11.10 34.97 34.92
CA SER A 199 10.97 36.41 35.13
C SER A 199 10.76 36.80 36.59
N LYS A 200 10.14 35.94 37.40
CA LYS A 200 9.90 36.21 38.84
C LYS A 200 11.10 35.89 39.73
N ASN A 201 12.01 35.01 39.26
CA ASN A 201 13.23 34.61 39.96
C ASN A 201 14.46 35.48 39.62
N ARG A 202 14.29 36.55 38.83
CA ARG A 202 15.34 37.49 38.44
C ARG A 202 15.03 38.85 39.02
#